data_AF-A0A3A0AWI2-F1
#
_entry.id   AF-A0A3A0AWI2-F1
#
_cell.length_a   1.000
_cell.length_b   1.000
_cell.length_c   1.000
_cell.angle_alpha   90.00
_cell.angle_beta   90.00
_cell.angle_gamma   90.00
#
_symmetry.space_group_name_H-M   'P 1'
#
loop_
_entity.id
_entity.type
_entity.pdbx_description
1 polymer ?
#
loop_
_entity_poly.entity_id
_entity_poly.type
_entity_poly.pdbx_seq_one_letter_code
_entity_poly.pdbx_strand_id
1 'polypeptide(L)'
;MSIEAADPSKVLREGQELFFAEPPNHRGAAERFERVVTLSPTWAEGHHWLGSAFEALGDEDRAARAWQTAHTLDPNDSRCLISLGVLRTRQRRFNDAIQLLEQGIALKPHYGFADAKLFLAEALEGANRMEQAKQQWREVLELEPMYPSHDEPMKEARRKLQLHGGVG
;
A
#
# COMPACT_ATOMS: atom_id res chain seq x y z
N MET A 1 24.85 28.96 -19.67
CA MET A 1 23.55 28.26 -19.62
C MET A 1 23.33 27.83 -18.19
N SER A 2 22.43 28.52 -17.49
CA SER A 2 22.03 28.14 -16.13
C SER A 2 21.34 26.79 -16.22
N ILE A 3 21.82 25.81 -15.45
CA ILE A 3 21.14 24.53 -15.27
C ILE A 3 19.92 24.88 -14.41
N GLU A 4 18.79 25.12 -15.05
CA GLU A 4 17.52 25.24 -14.32
C GLU A 4 17.35 23.91 -13.57
N ALA A 5 17.46 23.95 -12.24
CA ALA A 5 17.25 22.76 -11.42
C ALA A 5 15.84 22.27 -11.75
N ALA A 6 15.73 21.05 -12.29
CA ALA A 6 14.45 20.51 -12.73
C ALA A 6 13.46 20.53 -11.56
N ASP A 7 12.26 21.08 -11.77
CA ASP A 7 11.20 21.08 -10.76
C ASP A 7 10.85 19.62 -10.38
N PRO A 8 11.10 19.20 -9.12
CA PRO A 8 10.86 17.84 -8.68
C PRO A 8 9.39 17.44 -8.87
N SER A 9 8.44 18.38 -8.81
CA SER A 9 7.01 18.11 -8.99
C SER A 9 6.67 17.76 -10.44
N LYS A 10 7.38 18.37 -11.40
CA LYS A 10 7.26 18.01 -12.80
C LYS A 10 7.85 16.61 -13.04
N VAL A 11 9.04 16.33 -12.50
CA VAL A 11 9.68 15.02 -12.63
C VAL A 11 8.83 13.91 -11.99
N LEU A 12 8.18 14.20 -10.85
CA LEU A 12 7.25 13.27 -10.21
C LEU A 12 6.08 12.91 -11.13
N ARG A 13 5.45 13.91 -11.77
CA ARG A 13 4.35 13.68 -12.71
C ARG A 13 4.78 12.85 -13.91
N GLU A 14 5.95 13.13 -14.48
CA GLU A 14 6.52 12.29 -15.56
C GLU A 14 6.71 10.84 -15.11
N GLY A 15 7.16 10.62 -13.86
CA GLY A 15 7.27 9.29 -13.28
C GLY A 15 5.92 8.59 -13.12
N GLN A 16 4.89 9.30 -12.65
CA GLN A 16 3.53 8.78 -12.52
C GLN A 16 2.92 8.45 -13.88
N GLU A 17 3.12 9.29 -14.89
CA GLU A 17 2.68 9.04 -16.27
C GLU A 17 3.28 7.74 -16.81
N LEU A 18 4.58 7.50 -16.58
CA LEU A 18 5.24 6.24 -16.95
C LEU A 18 4.72 5.04 -16.14
N PHE A 19 4.41 5.25 -14.85
CA PHE A 19 3.92 4.19 -13.97
C PHE A 19 2.54 3.68 -14.39
N PHE A 20 1.65 4.59 -14.80
CA PHE A 20 0.28 4.30 -15.24
C PHE A 20 0.12 4.23 -16.77
N ALA A 21 1.22 4.23 -17.53
CA ALA A 21 1.17 4.09 -18.98
C ALA A 21 0.63 2.71 -19.39
N GLU A 22 0.19 2.58 -20.64
CA GLU A 22 -0.26 1.31 -21.23
C GLU A 22 0.58 1.00 -22.48
N PRO A 23 1.48 -0.02 -22.43
CA PRO A 23 1.85 -0.80 -21.25
C PRO A 23 2.67 0.02 -20.23
N PRO A 24 2.67 -0.37 -18.94
CA PRO A 24 3.36 0.40 -17.91
C PRO A 24 4.89 0.32 -18.05
N ASN A 25 5.56 1.43 -17.76
CA ASN A 25 7.02 1.53 -17.77
C ASN A 25 7.55 1.76 -16.34
N HIS A 26 7.48 0.73 -15.50
CA HIS A 26 7.92 0.80 -14.10
C HIS A 26 9.42 1.10 -13.96
N ARG A 27 10.25 0.68 -14.92
CA ARG A 27 11.69 1.00 -14.94
C ARG A 27 11.91 2.50 -15.16
N GLY A 28 11.28 3.07 -16.18
CA GLY A 28 11.35 4.50 -16.45
C GLY A 28 10.73 5.33 -15.32
N ALA A 29 9.65 4.85 -14.70
CA ALA A 29 9.06 5.47 -13.52
C ALA A 29 10.05 5.50 -12.35
N ALA A 30 10.71 4.38 -12.05
CA ALA A 30 11.74 4.31 -11.01
C ALA A 30 12.87 5.33 -11.26
N GLU A 31 13.39 5.43 -12.49
CA GLU A 31 14.42 6.42 -12.86
C GLU A 31 13.95 7.87 -12.60
N ARG A 32 12.68 8.18 -12.88
CA ARG A 32 12.11 9.51 -12.58
C ARG A 32 11.99 9.73 -11.08
N PHE A 33 11.49 8.75 -10.33
CA PHE A 33 11.34 8.88 -8.88
C PHE A 33 12.70 8.95 -8.16
N GLU A 34 13.72 8.22 -8.62
CA GLU A 34 15.11 8.36 -8.15
C GLU A 34 15.63 9.79 -8.35
N ARG A 35 15.30 10.40 -9.49
CA ARG A 35 15.61 11.81 -9.74
C ARG A 35 14.82 12.75 -8.82
N VAL A 36 13.56 12.46 -8.51
CA VAL A 36 12.78 13.25 -7.52
C VAL A 36 13.45 13.22 -6.15
N VAL A 37 13.81 12.05 -5.63
CA VAL A 37 14.46 11.95 -4.30
C VAL A 37 15.87 12.52 -4.29
N THR A 38 16.54 12.60 -5.44
CA THR A 38 17.82 13.32 -5.58
C THR A 38 17.62 14.84 -5.51
N LEU A 39 16.59 15.36 -6.18
CA LEU A 39 16.27 16.79 -6.21
C LEU A 39 15.63 17.28 -4.91
N SER A 40 14.91 16.41 -4.20
CA SER A 40 14.17 16.73 -2.98
C SER A 40 14.15 15.53 -2.03
N PRO A 41 15.27 15.27 -1.33
CA PRO A 41 15.44 14.07 -0.50
C PRO A 41 14.51 13.99 0.70
N THR A 42 13.93 15.12 1.14
CA THR A 42 12.99 15.19 2.26
C THR A 42 11.53 15.16 1.81
N TRP A 43 11.25 14.97 0.52
CA TRP A 43 9.88 14.93 0.03
C TRP A 43 9.34 13.50 0.09
N ALA A 44 8.44 13.25 1.05
CA ALA A 44 7.85 11.93 1.30
C ALA A 44 7.19 11.32 0.05
N GLU A 45 6.48 12.12 -0.74
CA GLU A 45 5.78 11.66 -1.95
C GLU A 45 6.75 11.00 -2.96
N GLY A 46 7.94 11.57 -3.15
CA GLY A 46 8.94 11.01 -4.07
C GLY A 46 9.43 9.63 -3.62
N HIS A 47 9.66 9.46 -2.31
CA HIS A 47 10.03 8.16 -1.73
C HIS A 47 8.88 7.15 -1.77
N HIS A 48 7.64 7.60 -1.58
CA HIS A 48 6.46 6.74 -1.69
C HIS A 48 6.36 6.13 -3.09
N TRP A 49 6.41 6.96 -4.14
CA TRP A 49 6.35 6.50 -5.53
C TRP A 49 7.56 5.68 -5.95
N LEU A 50 8.75 6.01 -5.44
CA LEU A 50 9.94 5.19 -5.64
C LEU A 50 9.74 3.78 -5.07
N GLY A 51 9.14 3.67 -3.89
CA GLY A 51 8.78 2.38 -3.30
C GLY A 51 7.81 1.58 -4.16
N SER A 52 6.76 2.23 -4.64
CA SER A 52 5.76 1.61 -5.53
C SER A 52 6.36 1.14 -6.86
N ALA A 53 7.29 1.91 -7.44
CA ALA A 53 7.99 1.50 -8.65
C ALA A 53 8.90 0.28 -8.42
N PHE A 54 9.60 0.22 -7.27
CA PHE A 54 10.42 -0.95 -6.93
C PHE A 54 9.57 -2.19 -6.67
N GLU A 55 8.42 -2.05 -6.01
CA GLU A 55 7.48 -3.17 -5.82
C GLU A 55 7.01 -3.72 -7.17
N ALA A 56 6.59 -2.84 -8.09
CA ALA A 56 6.16 -3.25 -9.43
C ALA A 56 7.27 -3.92 -10.26
N LEU A 57 8.54 -3.66 -9.93
CA LEU A 57 9.72 -4.32 -10.51
C LEU A 57 10.11 -5.61 -9.77
N GLY A 58 9.41 -5.98 -8.69
CA GLY A 58 9.72 -7.15 -7.85
C GLY A 58 10.88 -6.95 -6.87
N ASP A 59 11.36 -5.71 -6.70
CA ASP A 59 12.43 -5.39 -5.75
C ASP A 59 11.86 -4.96 -4.39
N GLU A 60 11.38 -5.97 -3.65
CA GLU A 60 10.74 -5.79 -2.35
C GLU A 60 11.63 -5.09 -1.32
N ASP A 61 12.93 -5.34 -1.35
CA ASP A 61 13.89 -4.77 -0.41
C ASP A 61 14.08 -3.27 -0.63
N ARG A 62 14.23 -2.83 -1.88
CA ARG A 62 14.28 -1.39 -2.19
C ARG A 62 12.92 -0.73 -1.97
N ALA A 63 11.81 -1.41 -2.28
CA ALA A 63 10.47 -0.91 -2.01
C ALA A 63 10.28 -0.60 -0.50
N ALA A 64 10.61 -1.56 0.36
CA ALA A 64 10.50 -1.41 1.80
C ALA A 64 11.35 -0.24 2.34
N ARG A 65 12.58 -0.07 1.86
CA ARG A 65 13.44 1.05 2.30
C ARG A 65 12.89 2.41 1.88
N ALA A 66 12.36 2.51 0.66
CA ALA A 66 11.78 3.75 0.16
C ALA A 66 10.50 4.13 0.93
N TRP A 67 9.58 3.18 1.15
CA TRP A 67 8.39 3.42 1.96
C TRP A 67 8.71 3.72 3.43
N GLN A 68 9.72 3.07 4.02
CA GLN A 68 10.17 3.40 5.39
C GLN A 68 10.70 4.84 5.48
N THR A 69 11.42 5.29 4.44
CA THR A 69 11.92 6.67 4.35
C THR A 69 10.76 7.65 4.19
N ALA A 70 9.81 7.36 3.29
CA ALA A 70 8.60 8.15 3.10
C ALA A 70 7.79 8.29 4.39
N HIS A 71 7.57 7.20 5.12
CA HIS A 71 6.87 7.22 6.41
C HIS A 71 7.64 8.02 7.49
N THR A 72 8.97 7.98 7.48
CA THR A 72 9.79 8.79 8.41
C THR A 72 9.65 10.28 8.12
N LEU A 73 9.50 10.65 6.84
CA LEU A 73 9.34 12.03 6.39
C LEU A 73 7.91 12.54 6.59
N ASP A 74 6.91 11.70 6.41
CA ASP A 74 5.50 11.99 6.70
C ASP A 74 4.82 10.83 7.45
N PRO A 75 4.83 10.87 8.79
CA PRO A 75 4.23 9.83 9.61
C PRO A 75 2.70 9.73 9.51
N ASN A 76 2.03 10.76 8.99
CA ASN A 76 0.56 10.79 8.86
C ASN A 76 0.08 10.20 7.53
N ASP A 77 0.99 9.89 6.60
CA ASP A 77 0.65 9.22 5.35
C ASP A 77 0.50 7.71 5.57
N SER A 78 -0.76 7.28 5.65
CA SER A 78 -1.16 5.88 5.77
C SER A 78 -0.67 4.98 4.63
N ARG A 79 -0.44 5.52 3.42
CA ARG A 79 -0.12 4.71 2.23
C ARG A 79 1.16 3.89 2.45
N CYS A 80 2.18 4.49 3.03
CA CYS A 80 3.46 3.83 3.26
C CYS A 80 3.36 2.70 4.28
N LEU A 81 2.60 2.89 5.37
CA LEU A 81 2.35 1.86 6.38
C LEU A 81 1.55 0.69 5.80
N ILE A 82 0.52 0.99 5.00
CA ILE A 82 -0.28 -0.02 4.33
C ILE A 82 0.58 -0.81 3.35
N SER A 83 1.35 -0.15 2.47
CA SER A 83 2.24 -0.83 1.51
C SER A 83 3.27 -1.71 2.20
N LEU A 84 3.90 -1.23 3.28
CA LEU A 84 4.81 -2.05 4.09
C LEU A 84 4.08 -3.24 4.72
N GLY A 85 2.88 -3.03 5.25
CA GLY A 85 2.04 -4.08 5.83
C GLY A 85 1.68 -5.17 4.83
N VAL A 86 1.20 -4.79 3.64
CA VAL A 86 0.92 -5.70 2.53
C VAL A 86 2.15 -6.50 2.13
N LEU A 87 3.30 -5.84 2.02
CA LEU A 87 4.55 -6.50 1.71
C LEU A 87 4.91 -7.55 2.78
N ARG A 88 4.77 -7.22 4.07
CA ARG A 88 5.01 -8.18 5.16
C ARG A 88 4.01 -9.35 5.16
N THR A 89 2.76 -9.12 4.77
CA THR A 89 1.78 -10.21 4.58
C THR A 89 2.25 -11.19 3.51
N ARG A 90 2.68 -10.70 2.34
CA ARG A 90 3.22 -11.55 1.25
C ARG A 90 4.46 -12.33 1.67
N GLN A 91 5.32 -11.71 2.48
CA GLN A 91 6.50 -12.36 3.08
C GLN A 91 6.17 -13.31 4.24
N ARG A 92 4.89 -13.52 4.56
CA ARG A 92 4.39 -14.34 5.69
C ARG A 92 4.91 -13.88 7.06
N ARG A 93 5.33 -12.62 7.17
CA ARG A 93 5.72 -11.96 8.42
C ARG A 93 4.49 -11.36 9.10
N PHE A 94 3.58 -12.25 9.49
CA PHE A 94 2.21 -11.87 9.83
C PHE A 94 2.09 -10.92 11.02
N ASN A 95 2.87 -11.11 12.09
CA ASN A 95 2.81 -10.20 13.25
C ASN A 95 3.27 -8.77 12.89
N ASP A 96 4.31 -8.64 12.07
CA ASP A 96 4.79 -7.33 11.62
C ASP A 96 3.77 -6.67 10.68
N ALA A 97 3.17 -7.46 9.80
CA ALA A 97 2.11 -7.00 8.91
C ALA A 97 0.90 -6.47 9.68
N ILE A 98 0.44 -7.20 10.70
CA ILE A 98 -0.66 -6.78 11.58
C ILE A 98 -0.37 -5.41 12.19
N GLN A 99 0.82 -5.23 12.78
CA GLN A 99 1.18 -3.95 13.41
C GLN A 99 1.17 -2.79 12.41
N LEU A 100 1.76 -2.97 11.23
CA LEU A 100 1.82 -1.94 10.20
C LEU A 100 0.43 -1.60 9.62
N LEU A 101 -0.38 -2.62 9.36
CA LEU A 101 -1.73 -2.44 8.83
C LEU A 101 -2.66 -1.78 9.85
N GLU A 102 -2.60 -2.18 11.12
CA GLU A 102 -3.38 -1.54 12.20
C GLU A 102 -3.02 -0.06 12.33
N GLN A 103 -1.73 0.29 12.29
CA GLN A 103 -1.28 1.69 12.32
C GLN A 103 -1.76 2.46 11.09
N GLY A 104 -1.61 1.90 9.88
CA GLY A 104 -2.05 2.53 8.65
C GLY A 104 -3.57 2.76 8.60
N ILE A 105 -4.36 1.77 9.03
CA ILE A 105 -5.83 1.85 9.12
C ILE A 105 -6.26 2.89 10.17
N ALA A 106 -5.55 3.00 11.30
CA ALA A 106 -5.86 3.98 12.34
C ALA A 106 -5.72 5.44 11.85
N LEU A 107 -4.88 5.68 10.84
CA LEU A 107 -4.73 6.99 10.18
C LEU A 107 -5.90 7.32 9.21
N LYS A 108 -6.88 6.42 9.07
CA LYS A 108 -8.09 6.61 8.23
C LYS A 108 -7.75 6.94 6.77
N PRO A 109 -7.14 6.00 6.03
CA PRO A 109 -6.78 6.21 4.62
C PRO A 109 -8.02 6.62 3.82
N HIS A 110 -7.86 7.64 2.97
CA HIS A 110 -8.93 8.12 2.10
C HIS A 110 -9.31 7.12 0.99
N TYR A 111 -8.37 6.25 0.62
CA TYR A 111 -8.52 5.24 -0.44
C TYR A 111 -7.93 3.91 0.02
N GLY A 112 -8.45 2.78 -0.49
CA GLY A 112 -7.92 1.45 -0.17
C GLY A 112 -8.17 0.98 1.27
N PHE A 113 -9.10 1.60 2.00
CA PHE A 113 -9.43 1.21 3.38
C PHE A 113 -9.96 -0.23 3.47
N ALA A 114 -10.82 -0.63 2.52
CA ALA A 114 -11.34 -1.99 2.45
C ALA A 114 -10.23 -3.01 2.13
N ASP A 115 -9.36 -2.70 1.17
CA ASP A 115 -8.21 -3.55 0.81
C ASP A 115 -7.24 -3.71 1.99
N ALA A 116 -6.92 -2.61 2.70
CA ALA A 116 -6.07 -2.67 3.89
C ALA A 116 -6.65 -3.58 4.98
N LYS A 117 -7.98 -3.54 5.19
CA LYS A 117 -8.67 -4.45 6.11
C LYS A 117 -8.63 -5.90 5.66
N LEU A 118 -8.71 -6.17 4.35
CA LEU A 118 -8.53 -7.53 3.84
C LEU A 118 -7.11 -8.06 4.08
N PHE A 119 -6.09 -7.26 3.80
CA PHE A 119 -4.71 -7.65 4.10
C PHE A 119 -4.47 -7.85 5.59
N LEU A 120 -5.14 -7.06 6.45
CA LEU A 120 -5.09 -7.27 7.90
C LEU A 120 -5.73 -8.60 8.27
N ALA A 121 -6.90 -8.91 7.70
CA ALA A 121 -7.57 -10.18 7.92
C ALA A 121 -6.72 -11.38 7.44
N GLU A 122 -6.06 -11.27 6.29
CA GLU A 122 -5.13 -12.29 5.77
C GLU A 122 -3.93 -12.48 6.71
N ALA A 123 -3.34 -11.39 7.21
CA ALA A 123 -2.25 -11.47 8.17
C ALA A 123 -2.71 -12.10 9.49
N LEU A 124 -3.90 -11.76 9.99
CA LEU A 124 -4.50 -12.36 11.18
C LEU A 124 -4.78 -13.85 10.99
N GLU A 125 -5.30 -14.26 9.83
CA GLU A 125 -5.51 -15.65 9.45
C GLU A 125 -4.18 -16.42 9.46
N GLY A 126 -3.14 -15.89 8.80
CA GLY A 126 -1.80 -16.48 8.77
C GLY A 126 -1.14 -16.58 10.15
N ALA A 127 -1.49 -15.68 11.07
CA ALA A 127 -1.06 -15.70 12.48
C ALA A 127 -1.94 -16.59 13.38
N ASN A 128 -2.85 -17.39 12.83
CA ASN A 128 -3.83 -18.22 13.56
C ASN A 128 -4.78 -17.43 14.48
N ARG A 129 -5.02 -16.15 14.19
CA ARG A 129 -5.94 -15.28 14.95
C ARG A 129 -7.30 -15.19 14.27
N MET A 130 -7.93 -16.36 14.08
CA MET A 130 -9.10 -16.53 13.21
C MET A 130 -10.29 -15.63 13.58
N GLU A 131 -10.60 -15.47 14.86
CA GLU A 131 -11.75 -14.63 15.27
C GLU A 131 -11.52 -13.14 14.96
N GLN A 132 -10.27 -12.67 15.05
CA GLN A 132 -9.93 -11.30 14.65
C GLN A 132 -9.98 -11.15 13.13
N ALA A 133 -9.55 -12.15 12.36
CA ALA A 133 -9.65 -12.15 10.90
C ALA A 133 -11.12 -12.06 10.45
N LYS A 134 -12.01 -12.87 11.03
CA LYS A 134 -13.46 -12.82 10.78
C LYS A 134 -14.04 -11.45 11.09
N GLN A 135 -13.61 -10.81 12.18
CA GLN A 135 -14.06 -9.48 12.53
C GLN A 135 -13.68 -8.46 11.45
N GLN A 136 -12.45 -8.52 10.93
CA GLN A 136 -12.05 -7.64 9.83
C GLN A 136 -12.84 -7.88 8.54
N TRP A 137 -13.15 -9.13 8.18
CA TRP A 137 -14.02 -9.42 7.03
C TRP A 137 -15.43 -8.85 7.20
N ARG A 138 -16.02 -8.93 8.41
CA ARG A 138 -17.33 -8.31 8.68
C ARG A 138 -17.29 -6.80 8.50
N GLU A 139 -16.25 -6.15 9.04
CA GLU A 139 -16.06 -4.71 8.89
C GLU A 139 -15.89 -4.29 7.42
N VAL A 140 -15.28 -5.13 6.57
CA VAL A 140 -15.23 -4.86 5.11
C VAL A 140 -16.63 -4.86 4.50
N LEU A 141 -17.52 -5.77 4.90
CA LEU A 141 -18.90 -5.83 4.38
C LEU A 141 -19.75 -4.65 4.87
N GLU A 142 -19.46 -4.10 6.04
CA GLU A 142 -20.13 -2.90 6.56
C GLU A 142 -19.81 -1.64 5.74
N LEU A 143 -18.73 -1.65 4.95
CA LEU A 143 -18.36 -0.55 4.05
C LEU A 143 -19.14 -0.53 2.73
N GLU A 144 -19.85 -1.62 2.39
CA GLU A 144 -20.56 -1.76 1.12
C GLU A 144 -21.55 -0.61 0.82
N PRO A 145 -22.36 -0.12 1.79
CA PRO A 145 -23.25 1.03 1.54
C PRO A 145 -22.51 2.32 1.17
N MET A 146 -21.24 2.45 1.57
CA MET A 146 -20.41 3.63 1.32
C MET A 146 -19.66 3.55 -0.02
N TYR A 147 -19.38 2.34 -0.50
CA TYR A 147 -18.59 2.12 -1.73
C TYR A 147 -19.21 1.02 -2.62
N PRO A 148 -20.42 1.20 -3.19
CA PRO A 148 -21.13 0.13 -3.90
C PRO A 148 -20.43 -0.35 -5.18
N SER A 149 -19.51 0.45 -5.73
CA SER A 149 -18.73 0.12 -6.93
C SER A 149 -17.47 -0.70 -6.66
N HIS A 150 -17.07 -0.87 -5.40
CA HIS A 150 -15.86 -1.61 -5.00
C HIS A 150 -16.25 -3.01 -4.51
N ASP A 151 -16.59 -3.91 -5.43
CA ASP A 151 -17.18 -5.22 -5.08
C ASP A 151 -16.12 -6.29 -4.77
N GLU A 152 -14.90 -6.17 -5.28
CA GLU A 152 -13.86 -7.21 -5.11
C GLU A 152 -13.49 -7.46 -3.63
N PRO A 153 -13.24 -6.42 -2.80
CA PRO A 153 -12.95 -6.67 -1.39
C PRO A 153 -14.12 -7.35 -0.64
N MET A 154 -15.35 -7.00 -1.02
CA MET A 154 -16.58 -7.49 -0.42
C MET A 154 -16.82 -8.96 -0.81
N LYS A 155 -16.61 -9.31 -2.08
CA LYS A 155 -16.64 -10.70 -2.55
C LYS A 155 -15.66 -11.58 -1.79
N GLU A 156 -14.42 -11.14 -1.64
CA GLU A 156 -13.42 -11.92 -0.92
C GLU A 156 -13.76 -12.05 0.58
N ALA A 157 -14.22 -10.98 1.22
CA ALA A 157 -14.70 -11.04 2.61
C ALA A 157 -15.87 -12.03 2.79
N ARG A 158 -16.87 -12.02 1.90
CA ARG A 158 -17.98 -13.00 1.91
C ARG A 158 -17.47 -14.43 1.75
N ARG A 159 -16.59 -14.66 0.77
CA ARG A 159 -16.00 -15.97 0.49
C ARG A 159 -15.25 -16.50 1.72
N LYS A 160 -14.41 -15.66 2.34
CA LYS A 160 -13.65 -16.03 3.54
C LYS A 160 -14.55 -16.33 4.74
N LEU A 161 -15.58 -15.51 4.99
CA LEU A 161 -16.55 -15.77 6.05
C LEU A 161 -17.32 -17.07 5.81
N GLN A 162 -17.66 -17.43 4.57
CA GLN A 162 -18.30 -18.70 4.27
C GLN A 162 -17.37 -19.90 4.53
N LEU A 163 -16.09 -19.78 4.17
CA LEU A 163 -15.08 -20.83 4.39
C LEU A 163 -14.79 -21.06 5.88
N HIS A 164 -14.81 -20.00 6.70
CA HIS A 164 -14.41 -20.07 8.11
C HIS A 164 -15.57 -19.95 9.11
N GLY A 165 -16.79 -19.73 8.62
CA GLY A 165 -18.01 -19.51 9.40
C GLY A 165 -18.99 -20.68 9.35
N GLY A 166 -18.48 -21.91 9.18
CA GLY A 166 -19.28 -23.13 9.12
C GLY A 166 -20.50 -23.08 10.04
N VAL A 167 -21.65 -23.29 9.39
CA VAL A 167 -23.02 -23.39 9.92
C VAL A 167 -23.04 -23.87 11.37
N GLY A 168 -23.44 -22.96 12.27
CA GLY A 168 -23.99 -23.31 13.57
C GLY A 168 -25.50 -23.48 13.45
#